data_AF-A0A2V8PJC8-F1
#
_entry.id   AF-A0A2V8PJC8-F1
#
_cell.length_a   1.000
_cell.length_b   1.000
_cell.length_c   1.000
_cell.angle_alpha   90.00
_cell.angle_beta   90.00
_cell.angle_gamma   90.00
#
_symmetry.space_group_name_H-M   'P 1'
#
loop_
_entity.id
_entity.type
_entity.pdbx_description
1 polymer ?
#
loop_
_entity_poly.entity_id
_entity_poly.type
_entity_poly.pdbx_seq_one_letter_code
_entity_poly.pdbx_strand_id
1 'polypeptide(L)'
;MMAAERKQGAIMNQRLNIVARCLGLVLLLSVAELLAQAQTQNPQISPAEATQTQNQAQTNQPNPIPDLGPLNLTPDQVQKIKIIYADTKDQRQAVNIRIRQAQRSLAEAIDSSTPNETLIEQRSRELADARADAARLRSLTEARLLHEVLTPEQRVRLREMRQRAQANQRARNQQGPRNTLGPQNGLPRNTNAPQTLKPNQRKLMKQQQKP
;
A
#
# COMPACT_ATOMS: atom_id res chain seq x y z
N MET A 1 55.93 1.65 -51.57
CA MET A 1 56.34 1.27 -50.20
C MET A 1 55.59 2.15 -49.21
N MET A 2 54.54 1.63 -48.60
CA MET A 2 53.94 2.02 -47.30
C MET A 2 52.58 1.32 -47.22
N ALA A 3 52.53 0.19 -46.54
CA ALA A 3 51.30 -0.46 -46.15
C ALA A 3 51.52 -1.25 -44.86
N ALA A 4 50.49 -1.20 -44.02
CA ALA A 4 50.21 -2.08 -42.88
C ALA A 4 50.86 -1.74 -41.53
N GLU A 5 50.10 -0.99 -40.71
CA GLU A 5 50.00 -1.28 -39.28
C GLU A 5 48.61 -0.88 -38.77
N ARG A 6 47.67 -1.83 -38.71
CA ARG A 6 46.54 -1.84 -37.76
C ARG A 6 46.02 -3.27 -37.60
N LYS A 7 46.17 -3.84 -36.39
CA LYS A 7 45.22 -4.74 -35.68
C LYS A 7 45.97 -5.74 -34.78
N GLN A 8 46.25 -5.37 -33.53
CA GLN A 8 46.65 -6.34 -32.49
C GLN A 8 46.14 -5.98 -31.07
N GLY A 9 45.00 -5.29 -30.95
CA GLY A 9 44.48 -4.82 -29.66
C GLY A 9 43.16 -5.44 -29.18
N ALA A 10 42.72 -6.59 -29.71
CA ALA A 10 41.33 -7.05 -29.49
C ALA A 10 41.14 -8.52 -29.04
N ILE A 11 42.20 -9.24 -28.63
CA ILE A 11 42.08 -10.69 -28.36
C ILE A 11 42.37 -11.05 -26.88
N MET A 12 42.63 -10.09 -25.99
CA MET A 12 43.06 -10.39 -24.62
C MET A 12 42.05 -10.01 -23.53
N ASN A 13 40.75 -10.29 -23.74
CA ASN A 13 39.72 -10.17 -22.68
C ASN A 13 38.71 -11.33 -22.66
N GLN A 14 38.95 -12.42 -23.39
CA GLN A 14 37.98 -13.52 -23.55
C GLN A 14 38.37 -14.83 -22.86
N ARG A 15 39.51 -14.87 -22.14
CA ARG A 15 40.03 -16.10 -21.50
C ARG A 15 40.01 -16.09 -19.95
N LEU A 16 39.54 -15.02 -19.30
CA LEU A 16 39.52 -14.93 -17.83
C LEU A 16 38.17 -15.26 -17.16
N ASN A 17 37.10 -15.53 -17.91
CA ASN A 17 35.75 -15.74 -17.37
C ASN A 17 35.25 -17.20 -17.36
N ILE A 18 36.12 -18.18 -17.66
CA ILE A 18 35.74 -19.60 -17.73
C ILE A 18 36.17 -20.38 -16.47
N VAL A 19 37.22 -19.97 -15.77
CA VAL A 19 37.72 -20.69 -14.57
C VAL A 19 36.93 -20.35 -13.29
N ALA A 20 36.28 -19.17 -13.22
CA ALA A 20 35.47 -18.78 -12.07
C ALA A 20 34.07 -19.43 -11.99
N ARG A 21 33.66 -20.19 -13.02
CA ARG A 21 32.35 -20.87 -13.06
C ARG A 21 32.37 -22.34 -12.63
N CYS A 22 33.54 -22.90 -12.30
CA CYS A 22 33.65 -24.30 -11.83
C CYS A 22 33.84 -24.44 -10.31
N LEU A 23 33.86 -23.34 -9.55
CA LEU A 23 34.06 -23.36 -8.09
C LEU A 23 32.81 -22.96 -7.29
N GLY A 24 31.63 -22.94 -7.93
CA GLY A 24 30.33 -22.71 -7.30
C GLY A 24 29.36 -23.90 -7.41
N LEU A 25 29.83 -25.07 -7.85
CA LEU A 25 29.02 -26.27 -8.10
C LEU A 25 29.35 -27.45 -7.15
N VAL A 26 30.12 -27.22 -6.08
CA VAL A 26 30.47 -28.25 -5.08
C VAL A 26 29.89 -27.95 -3.69
N LEU A 27 29.12 -26.86 -3.52
CA LEU A 27 28.42 -26.54 -2.27
C LEU A 27 26.89 -26.67 -2.43
N LEU A 28 26.46 -27.78 -3.04
CA LEU A 28 25.07 -28.13 -3.32
C LEU A 28 24.77 -29.59 -2.92
N LEU A 29 25.37 -30.07 -1.81
CA LEU A 29 25.29 -31.50 -1.44
C LEU A 29 25.40 -31.79 0.06
N SER A 30 24.81 -30.96 0.94
CA SER A 30 24.74 -31.31 2.37
C SER A 30 23.76 -30.49 3.21
N VAL A 31 22.44 -30.56 2.94
CA VAL A 31 21.39 -30.60 4.00
C VAL A 31 20.13 -31.25 3.39
N ALA A 32 20.14 -32.57 3.30
CA ALA A 32 18.95 -33.37 3.07
C ALA A 32 18.99 -34.53 4.06
N GLU A 33 18.65 -34.26 5.32
CA GLU A 33 18.38 -35.28 6.34
C GLU A 33 17.83 -34.60 7.61
N LEU A 34 16.54 -34.25 7.59
CA LEU A 34 15.70 -34.33 8.79
C LEU A 34 14.24 -34.49 8.38
N LEU A 35 13.90 -35.73 7.99
CA LEU A 35 12.54 -36.22 7.89
C LEU A 35 12.09 -36.76 9.25
N ALA A 36 10.78 -36.71 9.46
CA ALA A 36 9.97 -37.47 10.42
C ALA A 36 9.77 -36.84 11.82
N GLN A 37 8.62 -36.19 12.02
CA GLN A 37 7.46 -36.73 12.78
C GLN A 37 6.49 -35.59 13.15
N ALA A 38 5.35 -35.51 12.48
CA ALA A 38 4.13 -34.92 13.04
C ALA A 38 2.93 -35.48 12.25
N GLN A 39 2.58 -36.72 12.57
CA GLN A 39 1.38 -37.38 12.09
C GLN A 39 0.21 -36.97 13.01
N THR A 40 -0.85 -36.46 12.39
CA THR A 40 -2.26 -36.54 12.82
C THR A 40 -2.62 -36.15 14.27
N GLN A 41 -3.13 -34.92 14.41
CA GLN A 41 -4.35 -34.69 15.19
C GLN A 41 -5.30 -33.79 14.39
N ASN A 42 -6.45 -34.36 14.05
CA ASN A 42 -7.57 -33.72 13.39
C ASN A 42 -8.54 -33.26 14.49
N PRO A 43 -8.56 -31.98 14.91
CA PRO A 43 -9.61 -31.49 15.79
C PRO A 43 -10.91 -31.34 15.00
N GLN A 44 -11.85 -32.20 15.38
CA GLN A 44 -13.26 -32.20 15.00
C GLN A 44 -13.88 -30.82 15.25
N ILE A 45 -14.18 -30.08 14.18
CA ILE A 45 -14.88 -28.79 14.24
C ILE A 45 -16.38 -29.04 14.32
N SER A 46 -16.97 -28.75 15.47
CA SER A 46 -18.42 -28.59 15.65
C SER A 46 -18.92 -27.37 14.88
N PRO A 47 -20.02 -27.46 14.10
CA PRO A 47 -20.64 -26.30 13.49
C PRO A 47 -21.65 -25.68 14.48
N ALA A 48 -21.17 -24.79 15.35
CA ALA A 48 -22.04 -23.90 16.11
C ALA A 48 -21.42 -22.50 16.17
N GLU A 49 -22.10 -21.55 15.53
CA GLU A 49 -22.05 -20.12 15.84
C GLU A 49 -20.69 -19.42 15.71
N ALA A 50 -20.14 -19.39 14.50
CA ALA A 50 -19.29 -18.28 14.08
C ALA A 50 -20.15 -17.20 13.42
N THR A 51 -20.71 -16.33 14.24
CA THR A 51 -21.26 -15.04 13.82
C THR A 51 -20.24 -14.36 12.92
N GLN A 52 -20.56 -14.26 11.63
CA GLN A 52 -19.79 -13.52 10.65
C GLN A 52 -19.85 -12.03 11.00
N THR A 53 -19.02 -11.58 11.93
CA THR A 53 -18.62 -10.19 11.96
C THR A 53 -17.63 -10.02 10.81
N GLN A 54 -18.18 -9.85 9.60
CA GLN A 54 -17.47 -9.24 8.48
C GLN A 54 -17.07 -7.83 8.93
N ASN A 55 -15.95 -7.73 9.65
CA ASN A 55 -15.19 -6.50 9.73
C ASN A 55 -14.78 -6.18 8.30
N GLN A 56 -15.59 -5.36 7.64
CA GLN A 56 -15.22 -4.57 6.49
C GLN A 56 -14.08 -3.63 6.93
N ALA A 57 -12.89 -4.18 7.12
CA ALA A 57 -11.68 -3.45 6.81
C ALA A 57 -11.66 -3.34 5.28
N GLN A 58 -12.53 -2.46 4.77
CA GLN A 58 -12.29 -1.76 3.52
C GLN A 58 -10.93 -1.09 3.72
N THR A 59 -9.88 -1.82 3.36
CA THR A 59 -8.61 -1.19 3.08
C THR A 59 -8.95 -0.22 1.98
N ASN A 60 -9.05 1.07 2.32
CA ASN A 60 -8.88 2.20 1.42
C ASN A 60 -7.49 2.04 0.80
N GLN A 61 -7.31 1.02 -0.04
CA GLN A 61 -6.24 0.92 -1.00
C GLN A 61 -6.61 2.00 -2.00
N PRO A 62 -5.90 3.14 -2.02
CA PRO A 62 -6.19 4.18 -2.99
C PRO A 62 -6.12 3.51 -4.37
N ASN A 63 -7.22 3.58 -5.12
CA ASN A 63 -7.29 3.03 -6.45
C ASN A 63 -6.06 3.58 -7.23
N PRO A 64 -5.14 2.72 -7.70
CA PRO A 64 -3.81 3.18 -8.13
C PRO A 64 -3.81 3.91 -9.48
N ILE A 65 -4.97 3.98 -10.13
CA ILE A 65 -5.17 4.74 -11.36
C ILE A 65 -5.53 6.17 -10.93
N PRO A 66 -4.69 7.18 -11.23
CA PRO A 66 -5.06 8.57 -11.07
C PRO A 66 -6.43 8.80 -11.72
N ASP A 67 -7.26 9.66 -11.14
CA ASP A 67 -8.48 10.07 -11.82
C ASP A 67 -8.09 10.87 -13.09
N LEU A 68 -8.11 10.18 -14.22
CA LEU A 68 -7.83 10.73 -15.54
C LEU A 68 -9.14 11.03 -16.30
N GLY A 69 -10.31 10.87 -15.66
CA GLY A 69 -11.62 11.15 -16.26
C GLY A 69 -11.72 12.52 -16.95
N PRO A 70 -11.17 13.61 -16.37
CA PRO A 70 -11.23 14.94 -16.99
C PRO A 70 -10.38 15.14 -18.26
N LEU A 71 -9.57 14.15 -18.69
CA LEU A 71 -8.67 14.26 -19.84
C LEU A 71 -9.30 13.85 -21.17
N ASN A 72 -10.59 13.44 -21.17
CA ASN A 72 -11.30 12.97 -22.37
C ASN A 72 -10.49 11.89 -23.11
N LEU A 73 -10.09 10.83 -22.40
CA LEU A 73 -9.27 9.76 -22.94
C LEU A 73 -10.04 9.00 -24.04
N THR A 74 -9.36 8.67 -25.14
CA THR A 74 -9.92 7.79 -26.17
C THR A 74 -10.00 6.34 -25.68
N PRO A 75 -10.86 5.49 -26.25
CA PRO A 75 -10.92 4.06 -25.89
C PRO A 75 -9.55 3.36 -26.00
N ASP A 76 -8.77 3.71 -27.03
CA ASP A 76 -7.42 3.16 -27.24
C ASP A 76 -6.44 3.61 -26.15
N GLN A 77 -6.52 4.88 -25.73
CA GLN A 77 -5.71 5.39 -24.62
C GLN A 77 -6.05 4.67 -23.31
N VAL A 78 -7.34 4.46 -23.04
CA VAL A 78 -7.80 3.71 -21.86
C VAL A 78 -7.25 2.28 -21.89
N GLN A 79 -7.27 1.62 -23.05
CA GLN A 79 -6.73 0.27 -23.19
C GLN A 79 -5.21 0.22 -22.96
N LYS A 80 -4.45 1.17 -23.52
CA LYS A 80 -3.01 1.28 -23.26
C LYS A 80 -2.70 1.51 -21.78
N ILE A 81 -3.48 2.35 -21.11
CA ILE A 81 -3.35 2.59 -19.67
C ILE A 81 -3.55 1.27 -18.91
N LYS A 82 -4.60 0.51 -19.22
CA LYS A 82 -4.85 -0.80 -18.59
C LYS A 82 -3.67 -1.75 -18.74
N ILE A 83 -3.06 -1.81 -19.94
CA ILE A 83 -1.89 -2.65 -20.20
C ILE A 83 -0.70 -2.21 -19.34
N ILE A 84 -0.37 -0.91 -19.31
CA ILE A 84 0.72 -0.37 -18.48
C ILE A 84 0.53 -0.74 -17.00
N TYR A 85 -0.70 -0.66 -16.49
CA TYR A 85 -1.01 -1.04 -15.12
C TYR A 85 -0.99 -2.55 -14.89
N ALA A 86 -1.37 -3.36 -15.88
CA ALA A 86 -1.28 -4.82 -15.80
C ALA A 86 0.19 -5.27 -15.75
N ASP A 87 1.05 -4.73 -16.61
CA ASP A 87 2.49 -5.04 -16.68
C ASP A 87 3.22 -4.81 -15.34
N THR A 88 2.77 -3.81 -14.58
CA THR A 88 3.40 -3.40 -13.31
C THR A 88 2.68 -3.95 -12.08
N LYS A 89 1.64 -4.78 -12.26
CA LYS A 89 0.81 -5.29 -11.16
C LYS A 89 1.61 -6.08 -10.13
N ASP A 90 2.38 -7.04 -10.58
CA ASP A 90 3.13 -7.95 -9.69
C ASP A 90 4.24 -7.21 -8.96
N GLN A 91 4.91 -6.27 -9.65
CA GLN A 91 5.91 -5.39 -9.04
C GLN A 91 5.30 -4.52 -7.93
N ARG A 92 4.11 -3.95 -8.16
CA ARG A 92 3.39 -3.17 -7.13
C ARG A 92 3.04 -4.05 -5.95
N GLN A 93 2.54 -5.26 -6.20
CA GLN A 93 2.21 -6.21 -5.14
C GLN A 93 3.44 -6.56 -4.30
N ALA A 94 4.57 -6.88 -4.94
CA ALA A 94 5.82 -7.22 -4.27
C ALA A 94 6.31 -6.06 -3.38
N VAL A 95 6.32 -4.83 -3.91
CA VAL A 95 6.72 -3.64 -3.15
C VAL A 95 5.78 -3.38 -1.97
N ASN A 96 4.47 -3.53 -2.15
CA ASN A 96 3.49 -3.36 -1.07
C ASN A 96 3.63 -4.43 0.03
N ILE A 97 3.98 -5.67 -0.34
CA ILE A 97 4.31 -6.72 0.63
C ILE A 97 5.56 -6.31 1.42
N ARG A 98 6.61 -5.86 0.73
CA ARG A 98 7.86 -5.43 1.37
C ARG A 98 7.66 -4.26 2.33
N ILE A 99 6.85 -3.26 1.97
CA ILE A 99 6.49 -2.16 2.86
C ILE A 99 5.82 -2.68 4.13
N ARG A 100 4.82 -3.55 4.00
CA ARG A 100 4.10 -4.11 5.16
C ARG A 100 5.02 -4.93 6.07
N GLN A 101 5.91 -5.71 5.47
CA GLN A 101 6.92 -6.48 6.21
C GLN A 101 7.87 -5.55 6.96
N ALA A 102 8.45 -4.55 6.30
CA ALA A 102 9.37 -3.60 6.93
C ALA A 102 8.69 -2.79 8.04
N GLN A 103 7.43 -2.40 7.86
CA GLN A 103 6.63 -1.75 8.92
C GLN A 103 6.45 -2.64 10.14
N ARG A 104 6.13 -3.93 9.92
CA ARG A 104 5.97 -4.89 11.01
C ARG A 104 7.30 -5.12 11.74
N SER A 105 8.38 -5.36 11.00
CA SER A 105 9.71 -5.57 11.59
C SER A 105 10.17 -4.36 12.40
N LEU A 106 9.87 -3.13 11.95
CA LEU A 106 10.15 -1.92 12.71
C LEU A 106 9.31 -1.84 13.99
N ALA A 107 8.01 -2.15 13.93
CA ALA A 107 7.15 -2.18 15.11
C ALA A 107 7.63 -3.22 16.14
N GLU A 108 7.96 -4.44 15.70
CA GLU A 108 8.51 -5.50 16.55
C GLU A 108 9.84 -5.09 17.21
N ALA A 109 10.71 -4.38 16.49
CA ALA A 109 11.96 -3.86 17.05
C ALA A 109 11.73 -2.78 18.13
N ILE A 110 10.68 -1.97 17.98
CA ILE A 110 10.30 -0.93 18.94
C ILE A 110 9.65 -1.54 20.19
N ASP A 111 8.78 -2.55 20.00
CA ASP A 111 8.01 -3.20 21.07
C ASP A 111 8.82 -4.29 21.81
N SER A 112 10.08 -4.52 21.41
CA SER A 112 10.97 -5.50 22.04
C SER A 112 11.21 -5.21 23.52
N SER A 113 11.16 -6.27 24.36
CA SER A 113 11.48 -6.19 25.79
C SER A 113 12.92 -5.76 26.07
N THR A 114 13.81 -5.93 25.08
CA THR A 114 15.19 -5.45 25.11
C THR A 114 15.40 -4.46 23.96
N PRO A 115 15.22 -3.14 24.19
CA PRO A 115 15.42 -2.13 23.17
C PRO A 115 16.84 -2.17 22.61
N ASN A 116 16.96 -2.26 21.28
CA ASN A 116 18.24 -2.22 20.57
C ASN A 116 18.17 -1.12 19.50
N GLU A 117 18.85 -0.01 19.75
CA GLU A 117 18.84 1.16 18.88
C GLU A 117 19.39 0.84 17.47
N THR A 118 20.45 0.03 17.39
CA THR A 118 21.04 -0.38 16.11
C THR A 118 20.06 -1.19 15.27
N LEU A 119 19.27 -2.07 15.91
CA LEU A 119 18.23 -2.84 15.23
C LEU A 119 17.09 -1.94 14.74
N ILE A 120 16.64 -1.00 15.57
CA ILE A 120 15.59 -0.03 15.20
C ILE A 120 16.05 0.81 14.01
N GLU A 121 17.29 1.30 14.03
CA GLU A 121 17.87 2.06 12.92
C GLU A 121 17.90 1.22 11.63
N GLN A 122 18.33 -0.04 11.72
CA GLN A 122 18.33 -0.96 10.59
C GLN A 122 16.92 -1.14 10.00
N ARG A 123 15.91 -1.42 10.83
CA ARG A 123 14.52 -1.60 10.37
C ARG A 123 13.92 -0.31 9.80
N SER A 124 14.31 0.84 10.34
CA SER A 124 13.93 2.15 9.80
C SER A 124 14.48 2.35 8.38
N ARG A 125 15.75 1.99 8.15
CA ARG A 125 16.37 2.04 6.81
C ARG A 125 15.68 1.08 5.83
N GLU A 126 15.38 -0.15 6.25
CA GLU A 126 14.65 -1.12 5.41
C GLU A 126 13.27 -0.61 4.97
N LEU A 127 12.55 0.08 5.88
CA LEU A 127 11.27 0.72 5.54
C LEU A 127 11.44 1.91 4.59
N ALA A 128 12.48 2.72 4.78
CA ALA A 128 12.80 3.83 3.89
C ALA A 128 13.08 3.33 2.46
N ASP A 129 13.89 2.28 2.33
CA ASP A 129 14.22 1.66 1.05
C ASP A 129 12.96 1.10 0.35
N ALA A 130 12.12 0.38 1.08
CA ALA A 130 10.86 -0.16 0.52
C ALA A 130 9.92 0.95 0.02
N ARG A 131 9.88 2.10 0.71
CA ARG A 131 9.12 3.27 0.27
C ARG A 131 9.75 3.96 -0.94
N ALA A 132 11.08 4.02 -1.00
CA ALA A 132 11.80 4.56 -2.14
C ALA A 132 11.53 3.73 -3.41
N ASP A 133 11.53 2.41 -3.28
CA ASP A 133 11.19 1.49 -4.38
C ASP A 133 9.76 1.70 -4.88
N ALA A 134 8.79 1.91 -3.99
CA ALA A 134 7.42 2.24 -4.36
C ALA A 134 7.31 3.56 -5.13
N ALA A 135 7.99 4.60 -4.64
CA ALA A 135 8.04 5.90 -5.30
C ALA A 135 8.69 5.80 -6.69
N ARG A 136 9.77 5.01 -6.82
CA ARG A 136 10.44 4.76 -8.09
C ARG A 136 9.51 4.05 -9.08
N LEU A 137 8.90 2.94 -8.68
CA LEU A 137 7.97 2.17 -9.52
C LEU A 137 6.80 3.05 -10.00
N ARG A 138 6.21 3.81 -9.10
CA ARG A 138 5.14 4.76 -9.42
C ARG A 138 5.62 5.80 -10.44
N SER A 139 6.78 6.42 -10.21
CA SER A 139 7.30 7.49 -11.07
C SER A 139 7.58 6.99 -12.49
N LEU A 140 8.14 5.79 -12.62
CA LEU A 140 8.38 5.15 -13.93
C LEU A 140 7.07 4.81 -14.64
N THR A 141 6.08 4.30 -13.91
CA THR A 141 4.75 4.00 -14.48
C THR A 141 4.07 5.29 -14.96
N GLU A 142 4.14 6.37 -14.18
CA GLU A 142 3.61 7.67 -14.58
C GLU A 142 4.35 8.23 -15.80
N ALA A 143 5.68 8.15 -15.84
CA ALA A 143 6.45 8.58 -17.01
C ALA A 143 6.02 7.83 -18.28
N ARG A 144 5.87 6.50 -18.20
CA ARG A 144 5.38 5.68 -19.31
C ARG A 144 4.02 6.14 -19.80
N LEU A 145 3.07 6.37 -18.89
CA LEU A 145 1.74 6.88 -19.21
C LEU A 145 1.78 8.25 -19.89
N LEU A 146 2.59 9.18 -19.36
CA LEU A 146 2.71 10.54 -19.91
C LEU A 146 3.30 10.53 -21.32
N HIS A 147 4.29 9.68 -21.61
CA HIS A 147 5.00 9.70 -22.88
C HIS A 147 4.39 8.80 -23.95
N GLU A 148 3.82 7.64 -23.59
CA GLU A 148 3.32 6.65 -24.57
C GLU A 148 1.82 6.78 -24.87
N VAL A 149 1.05 7.41 -23.97
CA VAL A 149 -0.43 7.42 -24.08
C VAL A 149 -1.00 8.82 -24.29
N LEU A 150 -0.58 9.79 -23.48
CA LEU A 150 -1.20 11.11 -23.49
C LEU A 150 -0.65 12.00 -24.62
N THR A 151 -1.54 12.81 -25.22
CA THR A 151 -1.13 13.85 -26.17
C THR A 151 -0.40 15.00 -25.45
N PRO A 152 0.37 15.85 -26.16
CA PRO A 152 0.98 17.05 -25.58
C PRO A 152 -0.02 17.93 -24.82
N GLU A 153 -1.21 18.15 -25.38
CA GLU A 153 -2.26 18.99 -24.81
C GLU A 153 -2.85 18.37 -23.53
N GLN A 154 -3.10 17.05 -23.55
CA GLN A 154 -3.53 16.31 -22.37
C GLN A 154 -2.49 16.35 -21.25
N ARG A 155 -1.19 16.31 -21.57
CA ARG A 155 -0.11 16.47 -20.57
C ARG A 155 -0.12 17.84 -19.90
N VAL A 156 -0.37 18.91 -20.67
CA VAL A 156 -0.51 20.27 -20.12
C VAL A 156 -1.71 20.34 -19.18
N ARG A 157 -2.87 19.85 -19.63
CA ARG A 157 -4.09 19.83 -18.80
C ARG A 157 -3.93 19.01 -17.51
N LEU A 158 -3.24 17.87 -17.60
CA LEU A 158 -2.93 17.06 -16.42
C LEU A 158 -2.02 17.81 -15.43
N ARG A 159 -1.04 18.58 -15.93
CA ARG A 159 -0.17 19.42 -15.08
C ARG A 159 -0.97 20.49 -14.34
N GLU A 160 -1.87 21.18 -15.03
CA GLU A 160 -2.76 22.19 -14.44
C GLU A 160 -3.67 21.59 -13.36
N MET A 161 -4.27 20.42 -13.65
CA MET A 161 -5.08 19.68 -12.67
C MET A 161 -4.29 19.35 -11.41
N ARG A 162 -3.04 18.86 -11.55
CA ARG A 162 -2.17 18.53 -10.42
C ARG A 162 -1.82 19.79 -9.60
N GLN A 163 -1.50 20.89 -10.27
CA GLN A 163 -1.21 22.18 -9.60
C GLN A 163 -2.43 22.69 -8.82
N ARG A 164 -3.62 22.64 -9.42
CA ARG A 164 -4.87 23.03 -8.76
C ARG A 164 -5.19 22.13 -7.56
N ALA A 165 -5.02 20.81 -7.70
CA ALA A 165 -5.22 19.87 -6.61
C ALA A 165 -4.26 20.15 -5.45
N GLN A 166 -2.98 20.44 -5.74
CA GLN A 166 -2.00 20.80 -4.73
C GLN A 166 -2.34 22.13 -4.04
N ALA A 167 -2.78 23.14 -4.78
CA ALA A 167 -3.22 24.41 -4.21
C ALA A 167 -4.43 24.24 -3.28
N ASN A 168 -5.42 23.45 -3.71
CA ASN A 168 -6.60 23.12 -2.90
C ASN A 168 -6.22 22.37 -1.62
N GLN A 169 -5.27 21.43 -1.70
CA GLN A 169 -4.79 20.71 -0.52
C GLN A 169 -4.09 21.65 0.47
N ARG A 170 -3.26 22.58 -0.03
CA ARG A 170 -2.62 23.61 0.81
C ARG A 170 -3.65 24.51 1.47
N ALA A 171 -4.67 24.94 0.75
CA ALA A 171 -5.75 25.77 1.29
C ALA A 171 -6.53 25.03 2.40
N ARG A 172 -6.85 23.74 2.20
CA ARG A 172 -7.51 22.90 3.22
C ARG A 172 -6.66 22.74 4.48
N ASN A 173 -5.36 22.51 4.33
CA ASN A 173 -4.46 22.39 5.47
C ASN A 173 -4.28 23.71 6.24
N GLN A 174 -4.37 24.86 5.57
CA GLN A 174 -4.34 26.19 6.19
C GLN A 174 -5.65 26.56 6.90
N GLN A 175 -6.77 26.01 6.43
CA GLN A 175 -8.08 26.11 7.08
C GLN A 175 -8.26 25.06 8.19
N GLY A 176 -7.16 24.68 8.88
CA GLY A 176 -7.15 23.74 9.99
C GLY A 176 -8.30 23.97 10.99
N PRO A 177 -8.71 22.93 11.73
CA PRO A 177 -10.03 22.78 12.33
C PRO A 177 -10.35 23.94 13.28
N ARG A 178 -10.93 25.01 12.74
CA ARG A 178 -11.13 26.25 13.49
C ARG A 178 -12.34 26.18 14.43
N ASN A 179 -13.03 25.03 14.56
CA ASN A 179 -14.28 24.92 15.34
C ASN A 179 -14.72 23.47 15.69
N THR A 180 -13.84 22.58 16.18
CA THR A 180 -14.27 21.30 16.78
C THR A 180 -13.79 21.08 18.21
N LEU A 181 -13.68 22.16 18.98
CA LEU A 181 -13.87 22.12 20.44
C LEU A 181 -15.35 22.43 20.77
N GLY A 182 -16.27 21.76 20.07
CA GLY A 182 -17.65 21.66 20.54
C GLY A 182 -17.68 20.76 21.78
N PRO A 183 -18.47 21.07 22.82
CA PRO A 183 -18.48 20.32 24.06
C PRO A 183 -18.83 18.87 23.77
N GLN A 184 -18.01 17.95 24.30
CA GLN A 184 -18.26 16.52 24.39
C GLN A 184 -19.54 16.31 25.21
N ASN A 185 -20.69 16.42 24.56
CA ASN A 185 -21.99 16.17 25.14
C ASN A 185 -22.67 15.11 24.28
N GLY A 186 -22.74 13.88 24.79
CA GLY A 186 -23.56 12.83 24.20
C GLY A 186 -22.79 11.57 23.83
N LEU A 187 -22.26 10.88 24.84
CA LEU A 187 -22.21 9.41 24.77
C LEU A 187 -23.63 8.91 24.43
N PRO A 188 -23.83 8.04 23.43
CA PRO A 188 -25.13 7.47 23.14
C PRO A 188 -25.60 6.65 24.35
N ARG A 189 -26.60 7.21 25.04
CA ARG A 189 -27.30 6.57 26.15
C ARG A 189 -27.96 5.30 25.63
N ASN A 190 -27.48 4.17 26.13
CA ASN A 190 -28.04 2.83 26.04
C ASN A 190 -29.58 2.85 25.93
N THR A 191 -30.10 2.27 24.85
CA THR A 191 -31.51 2.26 24.43
C THR A 191 -32.44 1.36 25.26
N ASN A 192 -32.03 0.95 26.47
CA ASN A 192 -32.87 0.17 27.39
C ASN A 192 -33.46 1.01 28.54
N ALA A 193 -33.84 2.27 28.27
CA ALA A 193 -34.58 3.09 29.23
C ALA A 193 -36.10 3.07 28.91
N PRO A 194 -36.99 2.86 29.91
CA PRO A 194 -38.42 2.81 29.70
C PRO A 194 -38.92 4.14 29.14
N GLN A 195 -39.79 4.04 28.12
CA GLN A 195 -40.32 5.15 27.34
C GLN A 195 -40.81 6.28 28.25
N THR A 196 -40.13 7.42 28.19
CA THR A 196 -40.60 8.65 28.82
C THR A 196 -41.85 9.12 28.07
N LEU A 197 -42.96 9.21 28.81
CA LEU A 197 -44.25 9.62 28.28
C LEU A 197 -44.16 10.96 27.54
N LYS A 198 -44.76 11.02 26.36
CA LYS A 198 -44.85 12.23 25.53
C LYS A 198 -45.54 13.36 26.32
N PRO A 199 -45.13 14.63 26.17
CA PRO A 199 -45.67 15.78 26.93
C PRO A 199 -47.20 15.88 26.91
N ASN A 200 -47.83 15.47 25.81
CA ASN A 200 -49.28 15.55 25.62
C ASN A 200 -50.05 14.51 26.45
N GLN A 201 -49.44 13.40 26.87
CA GLN A 201 -50.08 12.40 27.73
C GLN A 201 -50.09 12.83 29.21
N ARG A 202 -49.16 13.71 29.61
CA ARG A 202 -49.05 14.22 30.98
C ARG A 202 -50.19 15.17 31.36
N LYS A 203 -50.84 15.80 30.37
CA LYS A 203 -51.97 16.72 30.59
C LYS A 203 -53.29 16.00 30.86
N LEU A 204 -53.50 14.82 30.25
CA LEU A 204 -54.72 14.03 30.43
C LEU A 204 -54.81 13.41 31.84
N MET A 205 -53.68 12.96 32.41
CA MET A 205 -53.68 12.35 33.74
C MET A 205 -53.98 13.35 34.87
N LYS A 206 -53.68 14.65 34.69
CA LYS A 206 -54.01 15.67 35.69
C LYS A 206 -55.50 16.05 35.72
N GLN A 207 -56.27 15.68 34.69
CA GLN A 207 -57.69 16.03 34.63
C GLN A 207 -58.61 14.97 35.24
N GLN A 208 -58.09 13.75 35.48
CA GLN A 208 -58.84 12.67 36.15
C GLN A 208 -58.62 12.63 37.68
N GLN A 209 -57.81 13.52 38.22
CA GLN A 209 -57.57 13.66 39.66
C GLN A 209 -58.06 15.02 40.14
N LYS A 210 -59.36 15.25 40.06
CA LYS A 210 -60.01 16.30 40.84
C LYS A 210 -61.33 15.74 41.38
N PRO A 211 -61.46 15.51 42.70
CA PRO A 211 -62.75 15.22 43.32
C PRO A 211 -63.66 16.45 43.28
#